data_AF-A0A2G5J350-F1
#
_entry.id   AF-A0A2G5J350-F1
#
_cell.length_a   1.000
_cell.length_b   1.000
_cell.length_c   1.000
_cell.angle_alpha   90.00
_cell.angle_beta   90.00
_cell.angle_gamma   90.00
#
_symmetry.space_group_name_H-M   'P 1'
#
loop_
_entity.id
_entity.type
_entity.pdbx_description
1 polymer ?
#
loop_
_entity_poly.entity_id
_entity_poly.type
_entity_poly.pdbx_seq_one_letter_code
_entity_poly.pdbx_strand_id
1 'polypeptide(L)'
;MRASVRMLTAGAAAALLIGCVSGPAASRDAGSGAASDADESRVLVFSKTAGFRHDSIPEGIAAVRALGTEGGFAVDATEDAGAFTTRNLAQYDAVVFLSTTGDVLDSAQQTAFERYIKRGGGYVGIHAAADTEYDWAFYGGLAGAYFQSHPAIQPATVEVEDRAHPATSELPKAWDRTDEWYNYRSNPRDHAHVLASLDESSYTGGTMGGDHPIAWCQEYRGGRAFYTGGGHTKESYAEPAFRQHLLGGIRYAIGAAQADCRPENGYRPLFDGTAESLAAWRQAGPGSFALSDDGTLTTNGGLGMLWHADSGFGAYSLKLDWKVAGDDNSGVFVGFPASDDPWSAVNNGYEIQIDATDAPDRTTGAVYSFQSADIEKRDQALNPPGEWNTYEIRVEGERLRVWLNGVKINDYTNTDPARSLRDGHVGLQNHGTDDEVSFRNVRIKELPTKSAAHSGGPASAGD
;
A
#
# COMPACT_ATOMS: atom_id res chain seq x y z
N MET A 1 65.64 7.19 -64.50
CA MET A 1 66.47 6.86 -63.33
C MET A 1 65.54 6.45 -62.18
N ARG A 2 65.70 5.19 -61.69
CA ARG A 2 65.07 4.54 -60.51
C ARG A 2 63.53 4.40 -60.55
N ALA A 3 62.85 3.25 -60.72
CA ALA A 3 63.07 1.83 -60.37
C ALA A 3 63.34 1.66 -58.85
N SER A 4 62.64 0.89 -58.02
CA SER A 4 61.64 -0.22 -58.09
C SER A 4 61.03 -0.35 -56.65
N VAL A 5 59.92 -1.05 -56.33
CA VAL A 5 59.73 -2.52 -56.26
C VAL A 5 58.29 -2.82 -55.76
N ARG A 6 57.56 -3.69 -56.52
CA ARG A 6 56.67 -4.86 -56.21
C ARG A 6 55.82 -4.92 -54.91
N MET A 7 54.68 -5.63 -54.80
CA MET A 7 53.83 -6.52 -55.63
C MET A 7 52.57 -6.89 -54.79
N LEU A 8 51.44 -7.16 -55.47
CA LEU A 8 50.39 -8.21 -55.21
C LEU A 8 49.68 -8.22 -53.83
N THR A 9 48.37 -8.44 -53.66
CA THR A 9 47.42 -9.38 -54.29
C THR A 9 45.97 -8.97 -53.95
N ALA A 10 45.02 -9.39 -54.77
CA ALA A 10 43.57 -9.24 -54.60
C ALA A 10 42.98 -10.08 -53.44
N GLY A 11 41.85 -9.63 -52.88
CA GLY A 11 41.01 -10.39 -51.94
C GLY A 11 39.69 -9.67 -51.63
N ALA A 12 38.57 -10.36 -51.82
CA ALA A 12 37.19 -9.88 -51.86
C ALA A 12 36.66 -9.19 -50.58
N ALA A 13 35.73 -8.24 -50.77
CA ALA A 13 34.74 -7.86 -49.75
C ALA A 13 33.38 -7.70 -50.40
N ALA A 14 32.45 -8.59 -50.02
CA ALA A 14 31.07 -8.60 -50.48
C ALA A 14 30.26 -7.50 -49.76
N ALA A 15 29.61 -6.64 -50.54
CA ALA A 15 28.60 -5.71 -50.05
C ALA A 15 27.23 -6.39 -50.11
N LEU A 16 26.58 -6.61 -48.96
CA LEU A 16 25.17 -6.95 -48.89
C LEU A 16 24.38 -5.71 -48.48
N LEU A 17 23.76 -5.08 -49.47
CA LEU A 17 22.64 -4.14 -49.31
C LEU A 17 21.36 -4.99 -49.22
N ILE A 18 20.69 -4.99 -48.07
CA ILE A 18 19.30 -5.44 -47.96
C ILE A 18 18.47 -4.20 -47.60
N GLY A 19 17.71 -3.72 -48.58
CA GLY A 19 16.65 -2.75 -48.37
C GLY A 19 15.45 -3.43 -47.72
N CYS A 20 15.00 -2.90 -46.59
CA CYS A 20 13.69 -3.22 -46.04
C CYS A 20 12.70 -2.17 -46.55
N VAL A 21 11.77 -2.61 -47.39
CA VAL A 21 10.63 -1.84 -47.88
C VAL A 21 9.64 -1.73 -46.73
N SER A 22 9.32 -0.49 -46.32
CA SER A 22 8.29 -0.19 -45.34
C SER A 22 6.91 -0.49 -45.92
N GLY A 23 6.25 -1.54 -45.44
CA GLY A 23 4.81 -1.76 -45.64
C GLY A 23 4.04 -1.04 -44.53
N PRO A 24 2.84 -0.47 -44.81
CA PRO A 24 2.01 0.12 -43.77
C PRO A 24 1.55 -0.98 -42.80
N ALA A 25 1.86 -0.82 -41.52
CA ALA A 25 1.34 -1.68 -40.46
C ALA A 25 -0.19 -1.49 -40.40
N ALA A 26 -0.93 -2.51 -40.80
CA ALA A 26 -2.36 -2.59 -40.58
C ALA A 26 -2.60 -2.68 -39.06
N SER A 27 -3.23 -1.65 -38.50
CA SER A 27 -3.81 -1.66 -37.17
C SER A 27 -4.77 -2.83 -37.06
N ARG A 28 -4.43 -3.81 -36.23
CA ARG A 28 -5.37 -4.84 -35.81
C ARG A 28 -6.31 -4.18 -34.81
N ASP A 29 -7.57 -4.01 -35.22
CA ASP A 29 -8.67 -3.76 -34.30
C ASP A 29 -8.61 -4.83 -33.20
N ALA A 30 -8.35 -4.38 -31.98
CA ALA A 30 -8.56 -5.18 -30.79
C ALA A 30 -10.07 -5.38 -30.68
N GLY A 31 -10.53 -6.54 -31.14
CA GLY A 31 -11.92 -6.95 -30.98
C GLY A 31 -12.31 -6.89 -29.51
N SER A 32 -13.37 -6.13 -29.23
CA SER A 32 -14.05 -6.12 -27.95
C SER A 32 -14.49 -7.54 -27.60
N GLY A 33 -13.72 -8.21 -26.75
CA GLY A 33 -14.20 -9.38 -26.03
C GLY A 33 -15.32 -8.92 -25.12
N ALA A 34 -16.54 -9.38 -25.37
CA ALA A 34 -17.62 -9.24 -24.41
C ALA A 34 -17.19 -9.97 -23.13
N ALA A 35 -16.98 -9.21 -22.06
CA ALA A 35 -16.81 -9.77 -20.72
C ALA A 35 -18.03 -10.65 -20.42
N SER A 36 -17.79 -11.91 -20.09
CA SER A 36 -18.84 -12.77 -19.56
C SER A 36 -19.25 -12.27 -18.18
N ASP A 37 -20.55 -12.31 -17.86
CA ASP A 37 -21.17 -12.00 -16.54
C ASP A 37 -20.56 -12.76 -15.31
N ALA A 38 -19.50 -13.54 -15.51
CA ALA A 38 -18.79 -14.31 -14.49
C ALA A 38 -17.54 -13.63 -13.92
N ASP A 39 -17.18 -12.43 -14.38
CA ASP A 39 -15.91 -11.75 -14.08
C ASP A 39 -16.08 -10.40 -13.35
N GLU A 40 -17.31 -9.99 -13.04
CA GLU A 40 -17.57 -8.77 -12.28
C GLU A 40 -17.56 -9.07 -10.78
N SER A 41 -16.72 -8.37 -10.01
CA SER A 41 -16.72 -8.50 -8.55
C SER A 41 -18.08 -8.17 -7.95
N ARG A 42 -18.47 -8.82 -6.86
CA ARG A 42 -19.79 -8.65 -6.24
C ARG A 42 -19.71 -8.29 -4.77
N VAL A 43 -20.52 -7.33 -4.37
CA VAL A 43 -20.63 -6.85 -2.99
C VAL A 43 -22.04 -7.06 -2.45
N LEU A 44 -22.14 -7.61 -1.24
CA LEU A 44 -23.39 -7.66 -0.48
C LEU A 44 -23.40 -6.55 0.56
N VAL A 45 -24.31 -5.60 0.43
CA VAL A 45 -24.60 -4.60 1.48
C VAL A 45 -25.62 -5.18 2.45
N PHE A 46 -25.21 -5.39 3.69
CA PHE A 46 -26.05 -5.83 4.78
C PHE A 46 -26.27 -4.69 5.77
N SER A 47 -27.54 -4.36 6.05
CA SER A 47 -27.92 -3.21 6.87
C SER A 47 -28.99 -3.51 7.92
N LYS A 48 -29.09 -4.77 8.35
CA LYS A 48 -30.02 -5.15 9.42
C LYS A 48 -29.62 -4.49 10.74
N THR A 49 -30.61 -4.03 11.50
CA THR A 49 -30.43 -3.48 12.83
C THR A 49 -31.32 -4.20 13.84
N ALA A 50 -30.75 -4.59 14.97
CA ALA A 50 -31.45 -5.03 16.18
C ALA A 50 -31.37 -3.98 17.31
N GLY A 51 -30.65 -2.87 17.09
CA GLY A 51 -30.55 -1.71 17.96
C GLY A 51 -31.03 -0.42 17.29
N PHE A 52 -30.26 0.67 17.45
CA PHE A 52 -30.58 1.97 16.83
C PHE A 52 -30.57 1.87 15.30
N ARG A 53 -31.54 2.53 14.65
CA ARG A 53 -31.67 2.58 13.19
C ARG A 53 -31.19 3.94 12.69
N HIS A 54 -30.11 3.93 11.91
CA HIS A 54 -29.56 5.14 11.31
C HIS A 54 -30.38 5.57 10.11
N ASP A 55 -30.86 6.81 10.07
CA ASP A 55 -31.66 7.32 8.96
C ASP A 55 -30.90 7.41 7.64
N SER A 56 -29.56 7.30 7.67
CA SER A 56 -28.66 7.40 6.52
C SER A 56 -28.46 6.11 5.72
N ILE A 57 -28.95 4.97 6.19
CA ILE A 57 -28.77 3.69 5.48
C ILE A 57 -29.32 3.72 4.04
N PRO A 58 -30.50 4.28 3.73
CA PRO A 58 -30.97 4.37 2.35
C PRO A 58 -29.99 5.12 1.44
N GLU A 59 -29.44 6.25 1.91
CA GLU A 59 -28.43 7.05 1.21
C GLU A 59 -27.11 6.29 1.08
N GLY A 60 -26.71 5.53 2.10
CA GLY A 60 -25.55 4.64 2.06
C GLY A 60 -25.67 3.52 1.04
N ILE A 61 -26.81 2.82 0.98
CA ILE A 61 -27.07 1.79 -0.03
C ILE A 61 -27.02 2.41 -1.44
N ALA A 62 -27.65 3.57 -1.63
CA ALA A 62 -27.64 4.27 -2.91
C ALA A 62 -26.22 4.69 -3.33
N ALA A 63 -25.42 5.18 -2.38
CA ALA A 63 -24.03 5.55 -2.63
C ALA A 63 -23.18 4.33 -3.01
N VAL A 64 -23.25 3.22 -2.26
CA VAL A 64 -22.47 2.01 -2.58
C VAL A 64 -22.87 1.44 -3.95
N ARG A 65 -24.15 1.48 -4.33
CA ARG A 65 -24.59 1.09 -5.68
C ARG A 65 -24.03 1.98 -6.79
N ALA A 66 -24.00 3.30 -6.57
CA ALA A 66 -23.40 4.23 -7.51
C ALA A 66 -21.88 3.97 -7.63
N LEU A 67 -21.20 3.79 -6.49
CA LEU A 67 -19.79 3.41 -6.45
C LEU A 67 -19.52 2.06 -7.12
N GLY A 68 -20.45 1.10 -7.07
CA GLY A 68 -20.35 -0.15 -7.82
C GLY A 68 -20.28 0.07 -9.33
N THR A 69 -21.12 0.98 -9.84
CA THR A 69 -21.06 1.38 -11.26
C THR A 69 -19.73 2.06 -11.60
N GLU A 70 -19.24 2.93 -10.72
CA GLU A 70 -17.98 3.68 -10.91
C GLU A 70 -16.74 2.76 -10.81
N GLY A 71 -16.77 1.78 -9.90
CA GLY A 71 -15.65 0.91 -9.55
C GLY A 71 -15.67 -0.47 -10.20
N GLY A 72 -16.67 -0.77 -11.04
CA GLY A 72 -16.76 -2.04 -11.77
C GLY A 72 -17.12 -3.26 -10.90
N PHE A 73 -18.05 -3.09 -9.96
CA PHE A 73 -18.56 -4.18 -9.13
C PHE A 73 -20.09 -4.12 -8.95
N ALA A 74 -20.72 -5.28 -8.95
CA ALA A 74 -22.16 -5.40 -8.74
C ALA A 74 -22.51 -5.33 -7.24
N VAL A 75 -23.68 -4.77 -6.92
CA VAL A 75 -24.10 -4.54 -5.53
C VAL A 75 -25.51 -5.09 -5.28
N ASP A 76 -25.59 -6.08 -4.40
CA ASP A 76 -26.85 -6.52 -3.79
C ASP A 76 -27.01 -5.85 -2.41
N ALA A 77 -28.24 -5.59 -1.98
CA ALA A 77 -28.52 -5.02 -0.66
C ALA A 77 -29.64 -5.78 0.04
N THR A 78 -29.47 -6.08 1.33
CA THR A 78 -30.46 -6.81 2.12
C THR A 78 -30.40 -6.44 3.60
N GLU A 79 -31.55 -6.56 4.27
CA GLU A 79 -31.67 -6.57 5.73
C GLU A 79 -32.01 -7.98 6.26
N ASP A 80 -32.15 -8.97 5.37
CA ASP A 80 -32.46 -10.35 5.73
C ASP A 80 -31.18 -11.13 6.09
N ALA A 81 -31.04 -11.47 7.38
CA ALA A 81 -29.96 -12.31 7.88
C ALA A 81 -29.97 -13.72 7.28
N GLY A 82 -31.10 -14.18 6.71
CA GLY A 82 -31.20 -15.42 5.94
C GLY A 82 -30.25 -15.49 4.73
N ALA A 83 -29.70 -14.35 4.29
CA ALA A 83 -28.66 -14.28 3.27
C ALA A 83 -27.29 -14.85 3.75
N PHE A 84 -27.05 -14.97 5.07
CA PHE A 84 -25.78 -15.44 5.63
C PHE A 84 -25.70 -16.98 5.64
N THR A 85 -25.66 -17.56 4.44
CA THR A 85 -25.40 -19.00 4.25
C THR A 85 -24.09 -19.19 3.50
N THR A 86 -23.41 -20.33 3.70
CA THR A 86 -22.16 -20.63 2.97
C THR A 86 -22.34 -20.56 1.46
N ARG A 87 -23.50 -21.01 0.95
CA ARG A 87 -23.79 -20.98 -0.49
C ARG A 87 -23.96 -19.55 -1.01
N ASN A 88 -24.72 -18.73 -0.30
CA ASN A 88 -25.01 -17.37 -0.74
C ASN A 88 -23.79 -16.45 -0.58
N LEU A 89 -23.02 -16.57 0.49
CA LEU A 89 -21.82 -15.75 0.69
C LEU A 89 -20.70 -16.06 -0.31
N ALA A 90 -20.65 -17.27 -0.87
CA ALA A 90 -19.63 -17.66 -1.85
C ALA A 90 -19.73 -16.95 -3.21
N GLN A 91 -20.78 -16.17 -3.46
CA GLN A 91 -20.94 -15.38 -4.69
C GLN A 91 -20.43 -13.94 -4.55
N TYR A 92 -20.01 -13.52 -3.36
CA TYR A 92 -19.59 -12.16 -3.06
C TYR A 92 -18.10 -12.13 -2.73
N ASP A 93 -17.42 -11.08 -3.18
CA ASP A 93 -16.01 -10.80 -2.86
C ASP A 93 -15.89 -9.97 -1.58
N ALA A 94 -16.89 -9.14 -1.27
CA ALA A 94 -16.99 -8.41 -0.02
C ALA A 94 -18.41 -8.36 0.54
N VAL A 95 -18.53 -8.29 1.87
CA VAL A 95 -19.76 -7.95 2.58
C VAL A 95 -19.58 -6.62 3.30
N VAL A 96 -20.41 -5.65 2.96
CA VAL A 96 -20.48 -4.34 3.62
C VAL A 96 -21.50 -4.42 4.75
N PHE A 97 -21.06 -4.21 5.99
CA PHE A 97 -21.94 -3.96 7.14
C PHE A 97 -22.17 -2.46 7.20
N LEU A 98 -23.31 -2.02 6.66
CA LEU A 98 -23.67 -0.60 6.58
C LEU A 98 -24.55 -0.23 7.76
N SER A 99 -23.94 0.37 8.78
CA SER A 99 -24.60 0.86 10.00
C SER A 99 -25.55 -0.17 10.65
N THR A 100 -25.13 -1.44 10.66
CA THR A 100 -25.78 -2.51 11.43
C THR A 100 -25.69 -2.18 12.92
N THR A 101 -26.59 -2.69 13.75
CA THR A 101 -26.54 -2.47 15.21
C THR A 101 -27.11 -3.66 15.97
N GLY A 102 -26.57 -3.96 17.15
CA GLY A 102 -27.02 -5.05 18.01
C GLY A 102 -26.62 -6.45 17.53
N ASP A 103 -27.38 -7.46 17.96
CA ASP A 103 -27.18 -8.87 17.62
C ASP A 103 -28.06 -9.22 16.40
N VAL A 104 -27.45 -9.41 15.23
CA VAL A 104 -28.13 -9.44 13.92
C VAL A 104 -28.04 -10.79 13.23
N LEU A 105 -27.08 -11.64 13.61
CA LEU A 105 -26.84 -12.97 13.09
C LEU A 105 -26.98 -14.04 14.17
N ASP A 106 -27.69 -15.13 13.88
CA ASP A 106 -27.69 -16.30 14.75
C ASP A 106 -26.39 -17.13 14.63
N SER A 107 -26.23 -18.12 15.50
CA SER A 107 -25.03 -19.00 15.52
C SER A 107 -24.69 -19.69 14.19
N ALA A 108 -25.69 -20.03 13.36
CA ALA A 108 -25.47 -20.68 12.07
C ALA A 108 -24.99 -19.67 11.03
N GLN A 109 -25.55 -18.47 11.06
CA GLN A 109 -25.17 -17.33 10.21
C GLN A 109 -23.77 -16.81 10.57
N GLN A 110 -23.46 -16.68 11.86
CA GLN A 110 -22.12 -16.38 12.37
C GLN A 110 -21.11 -17.41 11.84
N THR A 111 -21.40 -18.71 11.99
CA THR A 111 -20.54 -19.80 11.48
C THR A 111 -20.32 -19.71 9.97
N ALA A 112 -21.35 -19.35 9.20
CA ALA A 112 -21.23 -19.16 7.76
C ALA A 112 -20.32 -17.98 7.42
N PHE A 113 -20.46 -16.86 8.15
CA PHE A 113 -19.64 -15.68 7.94
C PHE A 113 -18.18 -15.89 8.34
N GLU A 114 -17.89 -16.60 9.44
CA GLU A 114 -16.51 -16.94 9.79
C GLU A 114 -15.83 -17.74 8.68
N ARG A 115 -16.54 -18.70 8.09
CA ARG A 115 -16.02 -19.52 6.98
C ARG A 115 -15.78 -18.70 5.73
N TYR A 116 -16.65 -17.72 5.46
CA TYR A 116 -16.51 -16.78 4.36
C TYR A 116 -15.21 -15.96 4.52
N ILE A 117 -15.01 -15.32 5.68
CA ILE A 117 -13.78 -14.55 5.97
C ILE A 117 -12.54 -15.46 5.92
N LYS A 118 -12.59 -16.65 6.53
CA LYS A 118 -11.47 -17.61 6.53
C LYS A 118 -11.07 -18.12 5.14
N ARG A 119 -11.91 -17.92 4.13
CA ARG A 119 -11.65 -18.29 2.72
C ARG A 119 -11.19 -17.11 1.86
N GLY A 120 -10.95 -15.95 2.44
CA GLY A 120 -10.52 -14.75 1.70
C GLY A 120 -11.61 -13.73 1.44
N GLY A 121 -12.83 -13.94 1.95
CA GLY A 121 -13.93 -13.00 1.80
C GLY A 121 -13.61 -11.64 2.44
N GLY A 122 -13.94 -10.56 1.74
CA GLY A 122 -13.76 -9.19 2.20
C GLY A 122 -14.85 -8.73 3.17
N TYR A 123 -14.49 -7.81 4.06
CA TYR A 123 -15.38 -7.13 5.01
C TYR A 123 -15.18 -5.62 4.92
N VAL A 124 -16.28 -4.88 4.89
CA VAL A 124 -16.30 -3.42 5.02
C VAL A 124 -17.27 -3.04 6.13
N GLY A 125 -16.77 -2.48 7.23
CA GLY A 125 -17.62 -1.93 8.29
C GLY A 125 -17.77 -0.42 8.12
N ILE A 126 -19.01 0.07 8.12
CA ILE A 126 -19.31 1.50 8.03
C ILE A 126 -20.08 1.93 9.28
N HIS A 127 -19.57 2.96 9.94
CA HIS A 127 -20.15 3.62 11.10
C HIS A 127 -20.56 2.63 12.21
N ALA A 128 -21.86 2.38 12.36
CA ALA A 128 -22.41 1.58 13.43
C ALA A 128 -22.10 0.07 13.32
N ALA A 129 -21.40 -0.37 12.27
CA ALA A 129 -20.82 -1.71 12.26
C ALA A 129 -20.01 -2.02 13.54
N ALA A 130 -19.36 -1.05 14.19
CA ALA A 130 -18.72 -1.28 15.50
C ALA A 130 -19.70 -1.49 16.68
N ASP A 131 -20.98 -1.13 16.52
CA ASP A 131 -22.11 -1.35 17.45
C ASP A 131 -22.84 -2.68 17.16
N THR A 132 -22.14 -3.68 16.62
CA THR A 132 -22.74 -4.96 16.17
C THR A 132 -22.05 -6.15 16.85
N GLU A 133 -22.83 -7.17 17.24
CA GLU A 133 -22.34 -8.49 17.68
C GLU A 133 -21.33 -8.47 18.86
N TYR A 134 -21.68 -7.75 19.95
CA TYR A 134 -20.80 -7.56 21.12
C TYR A 134 -20.34 -8.85 21.83
N ASP A 135 -21.14 -9.91 21.78
CA ASP A 135 -20.85 -11.18 22.44
C ASP A 135 -20.11 -12.18 21.52
N TRP A 136 -19.82 -11.78 20.27
CA TRP A 136 -19.13 -12.61 19.29
C TRP A 136 -17.72 -12.12 19.02
N ALA A 137 -16.76 -12.66 19.78
CA ALA A 137 -15.35 -12.24 19.75
C ALA A 137 -14.70 -12.29 18.35
N PHE A 138 -15.15 -13.16 17.45
CA PHE A 138 -14.67 -13.19 16.07
C PHE A 138 -15.01 -11.87 15.34
N TYR A 139 -16.24 -11.38 15.51
CA TYR A 139 -16.66 -10.12 14.90
C TYR A 139 -15.92 -8.93 15.50
N GLY A 140 -15.76 -8.87 16.82
CA GLY A 140 -14.95 -7.82 17.46
C GLY A 140 -13.53 -7.75 16.93
N GLY A 141 -12.92 -8.92 16.70
CA GLY A 141 -11.61 -8.99 16.05
C GLY A 141 -11.64 -8.54 14.59
N LEU A 142 -12.68 -8.89 13.82
CA LEU A 142 -12.84 -8.50 12.41
C LEU A 142 -13.09 -7.00 12.22
N ALA A 143 -14.00 -6.42 13.01
CA ALA A 143 -14.30 -4.99 13.02
C ALA A 143 -13.11 -4.19 13.57
N GLY A 144 -12.30 -4.79 14.45
CA GLY A 144 -11.07 -4.22 15.00
C GLY A 144 -11.28 -3.50 16.34
N ALA A 145 -12.47 -2.95 16.57
CA ALA A 145 -12.90 -2.41 17.87
C ALA A 145 -14.43 -2.41 17.98
N TYR A 146 -14.93 -2.33 19.21
CA TYR A 146 -16.34 -2.18 19.50
C TYR A 146 -16.69 -0.75 19.90
N PHE A 147 -17.88 -0.29 19.54
CA PHE A 147 -18.44 0.97 19.98
C PHE A 147 -18.54 1.07 21.51
N GLN A 148 -18.25 2.26 22.05
CA GLN A 148 -18.39 2.59 23.47
C GLN A 148 -19.38 3.74 23.70
N SER A 149 -19.19 4.86 23.00
CA SER A 149 -20.01 6.07 23.14
C SER A 149 -19.77 7.02 21.97
N HIS A 150 -20.56 8.08 21.85
CA HIS A 150 -20.32 9.18 20.91
C HIS A 150 -20.83 10.50 21.53
N PRO A 151 -20.29 11.66 21.14
CA PRO A 151 -20.90 12.94 21.41
C PRO A 151 -22.02 13.25 20.40
N ALA A 152 -22.58 14.46 20.45
CA ALA A 152 -23.47 14.93 19.38
C ALA A 152 -22.71 15.06 18.05
N ILE A 153 -23.45 14.96 16.94
CA ILE A 153 -22.97 15.28 15.59
C ILE A 153 -22.33 16.67 15.61
N GLN A 154 -21.07 16.76 15.17
CA GLN A 154 -20.30 18.00 15.18
C GLN A 154 -19.15 17.94 14.17
N PRO A 155 -18.58 19.08 13.74
CA PRO A 155 -17.35 19.07 12.96
C PRO A 155 -16.18 18.52 13.78
N ALA A 156 -15.27 17.81 13.12
CA ALA A 156 -13.95 17.44 13.63
C ALA A 156 -12.96 17.38 12.48
N THR A 157 -11.67 17.49 12.81
CA THR A 157 -10.57 17.25 11.90
C THR A 157 -10.18 15.78 11.94
N VAL A 158 -10.20 15.12 10.78
CA VAL A 158 -9.66 13.78 10.58
C VAL A 158 -8.25 13.91 10.03
N GLU A 159 -7.27 13.42 10.78
CA GLU A 159 -5.86 13.35 10.37
C GLU A 159 -5.62 12.05 9.61
N VAL A 160 -5.27 12.15 8.33
CA VAL A 160 -4.96 11.00 7.47
C VAL A 160 -3.50 10.60 7.65
N GLU A 161 -3.28 9.45 8.27
CA GLU A 161 -1.96 8.93 8.65
C GLU A 161 -1.29 8.16 7.51
N ASP A 162 -2.06 7.36 6.77
CA ASP A 162 -1.62 6.62 5.59
C ASP A 162 -2.30 7.18 4.34
N ARG A 163 -1.51 7.61 3.35
CA ARG A 163 -1.98 8.13 2.05
C ARG A 163 -1.56 7.26 0.85
N ALA A 164 -1.17 6.02 1.10
CA ALA A 164 -0.97 4.99 0.09
C ALA A 164 -2.15 4.03 -0.01
N HIS A 165 -2.86 3.77 1.09
CA HIS A 165 -4.05 2.93 1.06
C HIS A 165 -5.12 3.52 0.12
N PRO A 166 -5.79 2.72 -0.75
CA PRO A 166 -6.76 3.22 -1.72
C PRO A 166 -7.91 4.03 -1.12
N ALA A 167 -8.30 3.71 0.13
CA ALA A 167 -9.33 4.44 0.87
C ALA A 167 -8.91 5.87 1.27
N THR A 168 -7.63 6.21 1.28
CA THR A 168 -7.13 7.47 1.85
C THR A 168 -6.14 8.20 0.95
N SER A 169 -5.75 7.64 -0.19
CA SER A 169 -4.76 8.22 -1.09
C SER A 169 -5.14 9.57 -1.69
N GLU A 170 -6.44 9.74 -1.98
CA GLU A 170 -7.02 10.95 -2.55
C GLU A 170 -7.50 11.95 -1.49
N LEU A 171 -7.41 11.61 -0.21
CA LEU A 171 -7.81 12.49 0.88
C LEU A 171 -6.73 13.54 1.17
N PRO A 172 -7.13 14.75 1.60
CA PRO A 172 -6.18 15.71 2.15
C PRO A 172 -5.60 15.17 3.47
N LYS A 173 -4.42 15.67 3.86
CA LYS A 173 -3.75 15.24 5.11
C LYS A 173 -4.59 15.54 6.35
N ALA A 174 -5.22 16.72 6.39
CA ALA A 174 -6.23 17.10 7.36
C ALA A 174 -7.57 17.23 6.64
N TRP A 175 -8.58 16.50 7.10
CA TRP A 175 -9.90 16.42 6.49
C TRP A 175 -10.97 16.87 7.49
N ASP A 176 -11.36 18.13 7.39
CA ASP A 176 -12.44 18.70 8.21
C ASP A 176 -13.80 18.27 7.68
N ARG A 177 -14.57 17.58 8.52
CA ARG A 177 -15.92 17.14 8.15
C ARG A 177 -16.83 17.04 9.37
N THR A 178 -18.14 16.90 9.13
CA THR A 178 -19.16 16.77 10.18
C THR A 178 -19.80 15.40 10.14
N ASP A 179 -19.75 14.69 11.27
CA ASP A 179 -20.32 13.36 11.44
C ASP A 179 -20.60 13.08 12.94
N GLU A 180 -21.04 11.88 13.29
CA GLU A 180 -21.09 11.40 14.67
C GLU A 180 -19.83 10.57 15.00
N TRP A 181 -19.02 11.04 15.95
CA TRP A 181 -17.68 10.50 16.19
C TRP A 181 -17.66 9.43 17.29
N TYR A 182 -17.38 8.19 16.93
CA TYR A 182 -17.39 7.07 17.87
C TYR A 182 -16.13 7.01 18.71
N ASN A 183 -16.31 6.89 20.03
CA ASN A 183 -15.33 6.32 20.95
C ASN A 183 -15.43 4.80 20.94
N TYR A 184 -14.29 4.13 21.11
CA TYR A 184 -14.19 2.69 21.04
C TYR A 184 -13.76 2.08 22.37
N ARG A 185 -14.23 0.85 22.66
CA ARG A 185 -13.87 0.12 23.89
C ARG A 185 -12.38 -0.25 23.96
N SER A 186 -11.70 -0.24 22.83
CA SER A 186 -10.28 -0.53 22.68
C SER A 186 -9.72 0.25 21.50
N ASN A 187 -8.45 0.62 21.57
CA ASN A 187 -7.73 1.21 20.45
C ASN A 187 -7.26 0.10 19.48
N PRO A 188 -7.56 0.16 18.17
CA PRO A 188 -7.20 -0.89 17.21
C PRO A 188 -5.72 -0.88 16.77
N ARG A 189 -4.94 0.17 17.08
CA ARG A 189 -3.59 0.42 16.52
C ARG A 189 -2.57 -0.70 16.78
N ASP A 190 -2.73 -1.46 17.85
CA ASP A 190 -1.80 -2.56 18.17
C ASP A 190 -1.96 -3.77 17.22
N HIS A 191 -3.13 -3.94 16.60
CA HIS A 191 -3.46 -5.13 15.79
C HIS A 191 -4.05 -4.83 14.41
N ALA A 192 -4.41 -3.59 14.11
CA ALA A 192 -4.81 -3.12 12.79
C ALA A 192 -3.86 -2.02 12.28
N HIS A 193 -3.89 -1.80 10.98
CA HIS A 193 -3.21 -0.68 10.35
C HIS A 193 -4.14 0.54 10.32
N VAL A 194 -3.79 1.57 11.08
CA VAL A 194 -4.59 2.81 11.18
C VAL A 194 -4.35 3.65 9.93
N LEU A 195 -5.45 4.07 9.28
CA LEU A 195 -5.42 4.89 8.08
C LEU A 195 -5.69 6.36 8.40
N ALA A 196 -6.55 6.62 9.38
CA ALA A 196 -6.88 7.96 9.83
C ALA A 196 -7.32 7.97 11.29
N SER A 197 -7.08 9.09 11.96
CA SER A 197 -7.48 9.35 13.35
C SER A 197 -8.20 10.68 13.50
N LEU A 198 -9.01 10.81 14.55
CA LEU A 198 -9.61 12.09 14.93
C LEU A 198 -8.62 12.92 15.75
N ASP A 199 -8.50 14.21 15.42
CA ASP A 199 -7.88 15.17 16.32
C ASP A 199 -8.86 15.53 17.44
N GLU A 200 -8.68 14.95 18.63
CA GLU A 200 -9.50 15.23 19.82
C GLU A 200 -9.43 16.71 20.29
N SER A 201 -8.51 17.52 19.78
CA SER A 201 -8.48 18.97 20.06
C SER A 201 -9.45 19.79 19.20
N SER A 202 -9.90 19.23 18.07
CA SER A 202 -10.80 19.88 17.11
C SER A 202 -12.29 19.77 17.46
N TYR A 203 -12.66 18.88 18.39
CA TYR A 203 -14.04 18.61 18.77
C TYR A 203 -14.17 18.26 20.26
N THR A 204 -15.40 18.04 20.75
CA THR A 204 -15.66 17.70 22.15
C THR A 204 -16.27 16.31 22.33
N GLY A 205 -15.85 15.61 23.39
CA GLY A 205 -16.41 14.31 23.77
C GLY A 205 -15.61 13.08 23.32
N GLY A 206 -14.42 13.28 22.74
CA GLY A 206 -13.42 12.22 22.57
C GLY A 206 -12.95 11.68 23.92
N THR A 207 -12.83 10.36 24.03
CA THR A 207 -12.40 9.66 25.25
C THR A 207 -11.30 8.64 24.99
N MET A 208 -10.64 8.69 23.84
CA MET A 208 -9.60 7.74 23.44
C MET A 208 -8.21 8.14 23.92
N GLY A 209 -8.06 9.36 24.46
CA GLY A 209 -6.84 9.80 25.13
C GLY A 209 -5.78 10.31 24.15
N GLY A 210 -6.20 11.02 23.11
CA GLY A 210 -5.36 11.63 22.08
C GLY A 210 -5.07 10.74 20.87
N ASP A 211 -4.93 9.42 21.06
CA ASP A 211 -4.83 8.47 19.94
C ASP A 211 -6.22 7.89 19.63
N HIS A 212 -6.90 8.49 18.64
CA HIS A 212 -8.28 8.17 18.31
C HIS A 212 -8.43 7.67 16.85
N PRO A 213 -8.04 6.43 16.53
CA PRO A 213 -8.27 5.85 15.21
C PRO A 213 -9.75 5.88 14.82
N ILE A 214 -10.03 6.31 13.59
CA ILE A 214 -11.40 6.40 13.05
C ILE A 214 -11.57 5.63 11.74
N ALA A 215 -10.47 5.32 11.05
CA ALA A 215 -10.47 4.40 9.92
C ALA A 215 -9.24 3.49 9.97
N TRP A 216 -9.41 2.21 9.68
CA TRP A 216 -8.33 1.23 9.70
C TRP A 216 -8.60 0.07 8.75
N CYS A 217 -7.53 -0.66 8.43
CA CYS A 217 -7.61 -1.92 7.70
C CYS A 217 -6.79 -3.00 8.38
N GLN A 218 -7.10 -4.26 8.08
CA GLN A 218 -6.33 -5.41 8.53
C GLN A 218 -6.57 -6.63 7.63
N GLU A 219 -5.61 -7.54 7.62
CA GLU A 219 -5.85 -8.92 7.22
C GLU A 219 -6.31 -9.71 8.44
N TYR A 220 -7.57 -10.15 8.44
CA TYR A 220 -8.15 -10.86 9.58
C TYR A 220 -8.52 -12.29 9.20
N ARG A 221 -7.78 -13.25 9.77
CA ARG A 221 -8.04 -14.71 9.61
C ARG A 221 -8.13 -15.17 8.14
N GLY A 222 -7.46 -14.49 7.23
CA GLY A 222 -7.43 -14.79 5.80
C GLY A 222 -8.26 -13.85 4.93
N GLY A 223 -9.19 -13.07 5.52
CA GLY A 223 -9.98 -12.07 4.79
C GLY A 223 -9.39 -10.67 4.91
N ARG A 224 -9.77 -9.79 3.97
CA ARG A 224 -9.43 -8.36 3.98
C ARG A 224 -10.53 -7.59 4.68
N ALA A 225 -10.18 -6.84 5.72
CA ALA A 225 -11.13 -6.04 6.49
C ALA A 225 -10.76 -4.56 6.42
N PHE A 226 -11.74 -3.74 6.07
CA PHE A 226 -11.68 -2.29 6.15
C PHE A 226 -12.80 -1.79 7.05
N TYR A 227 -12.53 -0.77 7.85
CA TYR A 227 -13.51 -0.13 8.70
C TYR A 227 -13.35 1.39 8.66
N THR A 228 -14.48 2.10 8.65
CA THR A 228 -14.54 3.54 8.87
C THR A 228 -15.65 3.87 9.86
N GLY A 229 -15.36 4.71 10.84
CA GLY A 229 -16.31 5.20 11.84
C GLY A 229 -17.21 6.33 11.34
N GLY A 230 -16.95 6.88 10.16
CA GLY A 230 -17.83 7.86 9.52
C GLY A 230 -19.04 7.21 8.83
N GLY A 231 -20.04 8.01 8.48
CA GLY A 231 -21.23 7.58 7.76
C GLY A 231 -22.53 7.62 8.58
N HIS A 232 -22.57 8.35 9.70
CA HIS A 232 -23.81 8.58 10.44
C HIS A 232 -24.77 9.44 9.62
N THR A 233 -24.25 10.55 9.08
CA THR A 233 -25.05 11.59 8.42
C THR A 233 -25.41 11.19 7.00
N LYS A 234 -26.55 11.69 6.50
CA LYS A 234 -26.95 11.49 5.09
C LYS A 234 -26.01 12.23 4.15
N GLU A 235 -25.56 13.40 4.61
CA GLU A 235 -24.67 14.32 3.92
C GLU A 235 -23.33 13.65 3.59
N SER A 236 -22.82 12.75 4.45
CA SER A 236 -21.60 11.97 4.19
C SER A 236 -21.66 11.25 2.84
N TYR A 237 -22.80 10.66 2.49
CA TYR A 237 -22.94 9.87 1.27
C TYR A 237 -23.05 10.70 -0.03
N ALA A 238 -23.20 12.02 0.12
CA ALA A 238 -23.11 13.00 -0.96
C ALA A 238 -21.73 13.69 -1.03
N GLU A 239 -20.92 13.57 0.03
CA GLU A 239 -19.58 14.18 0.11
C GLU A 239 -18.58 13.45 -0.81
N PRO A 240 -17.95 14.13 -1.78
CA PRO A 240 -17.03 13.47 -2.71
C PRO A 240 -15.87 12.74 -2.03
N ALA A 241 -15.24 13.36 -1.03
CA ALA A 241 -14.12 12.77 -0.31
C ALA A 241 -14.52 11.48 0.44
N PHE A 242 -15.66 11.49 1.14
CA PHE A 242 -16.16 10.29 1.83
C PHE A 242 -16.57 9.18 0.85
N ARG A 243 -17.16 9.53 -0.30
CA ARG A 243 -17.46 8.55 -1.36
C ARG A 243 -16.19 7.88 -1.90
N GLN A 244 -15.13 8.65 -2.13
CA GLN A 244 -13.84 8.08 -2.55
C GLN A 244 -13.22 7.21 -1.46
N HIS A 245 -13.35 7.62 -0.19
CA HIS A 245 -12.92 6.81 0.95
C HIS A 245 -13.63 5.43 1.00
N LEU A 246 -14.95 5.42 0.80
CA LEU A 246 -15.72 4.19 0.70
C LEU A 246 -15.32 3.35 -0.51
N LEU A 247 -15.16 3.97 -1.69
CA LEU A 247 -14.76 3.26 -2.90
C LEU A 247 -13.41 2.57 -2.73
N GLY A 248 -12.40 3.28 -2.23
CA GLY A 248 -11.08 2.71 -1.98
C GLY A 248 -11.10 1.59 -0.94
N GLY A 249 -11.88 1.74 0.13
CA GLY A 249 -12.08 0.69 1.14
C GLY A 249 -12.74 -0.57 0.57
N ILE A 250 -13.75 -0.40 -0.29
CA ILE A 250 -14.42 -1.51 -0.99
C ILE A 250 -13.48 -2.17 -2.00
N ARG A 251 -12.73 -1.39 -2.79
CA ARG A 251 -11.73 -1.90 -3.74
C ARG A 251 -10.68 -2.76 -3.05
N TYR A 252 -10.19 -2.34 -1.88
CA TYR A 252 -9.32 -3.16 -1.04
C TYR A 252 -10.03 -4.45 -0.59
N ALA A 253 -11.24 -4.36 -0.04
CA ALA A 253 -11.95 -5.54 0.48
C ALA A 253 -12.21 -6.60 -0.61
N ILE A 254 -12.61 -6.19 -1.83
CA ILE A 254 -12.80 -7.11 -2.96
C ILE A 254 -11.48 -7.58 -3.60
N GLY A 255 -10.35 -6.98 -3.24
CA GLY A 255 -9.02 -7.34 -3.78
C GLY A 255 -8.69 -6.69 -5.13
N ALA A 256 -9.44 -5.66 -5.53
CA ALA A 256 -9.20 -4.88 -6.75
C ALA A 256 -8.13 -3.77 -6.58
N ALA A 257 -7.65 -3.57 -5.35
CA ALA A 257 -6.50 -2.73 -5.03
C ALA A 257 -5.77 -3.32 -3.82
N GLN A 258 -4.44 -3.27 -3.83
CA GLN A 258 -3.58 -3.85 -2.80
C GLN A 258 -3.11 -2.77 -1.83
N ALA A 259 -2.90 -3.14 -0.56
CA ALA A 259 -2.35 -2.27 0.46
C ALA A 259 -1.68 -3.08 1.57
N ASP A 260 -0.66 -2.51 2.21
CA ASP A 260 -0.06 -3.10 3.41
C ASP A 260 -0.92 -2.82 4.65
N CYS A 261 -1.83 -3.72 4.99
CA CYS A 261 -2.70 -3.61 6.16
C CYS A 261 -2.14 -4.32 7.42
N ARG A 262 -0.83 -4.53 7.49
CA ARG A 262 -0.16 -5.02 8.72
C ARG A 262 0.05 -3.85 9.69
N PRO A 263 -0.11 -4.04 11.01
CA PRO A 263 0.07 -2.96 11.98
C PRO A 263 1.44 -2.26 11.86
N GLU A 264 1.41 -0.94 11.74
CA GLU A 264 2.60 -0.11 11.56
C GLU A 264 2.96 0.66 12.82
N ASN A 265 3.72 0.02 13.72
CA ASN A 265 4.12 0.60 15.02
C ASN A 265 5.63 0.81 15.11
N GLY A 266 6.06 1.94 15.68
CA GLY A 266 7.46 2.24 16.01
C GLY A 266 8.33 2.74 14.85
N TYR A 267 7.72 3.22 13.78
CA TYR A 267 8.42 3.95 12.72
C TYR A 267 8.58 5.42 13.11
N ARG A 268 9.73 6.01 12.75
CA ARG A 268 9.94 7.46 12.78
C ARG A 268 10.07 7.99 11.35
N PRO A 269 9.56 9.20 11.05
CA PRO A 269 9.70 9.77 9.72
C PRO A 269 11.16 10.11 9.42
N LEU A 270 11.56 9.87 8.17
CA LEU A 270 12.73 10.47 7.51
C LEU A 270 12.28 11.60 6.57
N PHE A 271 11.09 11.46 5.98
CA PHE A 271 10.40 12.50 5.22
C PHE A 271 8.89 12.38 5.45
N ASP A 272 8.29 13.45 5.97
CA ASP A 272 6.88 13.52 6.40
C ASP A 272 6.00 14.42 5.49
N GLY A 273 6.52 14.79 4.31
CA GLY A 273 5.87 15.68 3.36
C GLY A 273 6.21 17.15 3.53
N THR A 274 7.08 17.53 4.46
CA THR A 274 7.41 18.95 4.74
C THR A 274 8.78 19.36 4.19
N ALA A 275 8.97 20.66 3.93
CA ALA A 275 10.27 21.19 3.55
C ALA A 275 11.30 21.05 4.70
N GLU A 276 10.82 21.09 5.94
CA GLU A 276 11.61 20.90 7.15
C GLU A 276 12.21 19.50 7.21
N SER A 277 11.42 18.44 6.98
CA SER A 277 11.98 17.07 6.95
C SER A 277 12.86 16.84 5.72
N LEU A 278 12.56 17.49 4.59
CA LEU A 278 13.39 17.42 3.38
C LEU A 278 14.78 18.05 3.58
N ALA A 279 14.95 19.01 4.51
CA ALA A 279 16.24 19.65 4.77
C ALA A 279 17.35 18.69 5.27
N ALA A 280 16.96 17.52 5.79
CA ALA A 280 17.87 16.44 6.18
C ALA A 280 18.37 15.59 5.01
N TRP A 281 17.89 15.83 3.79
CA TRP A 281 18.26 15.10 2.59
C TRP A 281 19.30 15.87 1.77
N ARG A 282 20.06 15.13 0.96
CA ARG A 282 21.11 15.61 0.06
C ARG A 282 20.81 15.14 -1.35
N GLN A 283 21.07 16.00 -2.33
CA GLN A 283 20.86 15.71 -3.75
C GLN A 283 22.21 15.55 -4.45
N ALA A 284 22.38 14.43 -5.16
CA ALA A 284 23.48 14.20 -6.08
C ALA A 284 22.97 14.20 -7.53
N GLY A 285 23.81 14.66 -8.45
CA GLY A 285 23.52 14.67 -9.89
C GLY A 285 22.60 15.80 -10.38
N PRO A 286 22.38 15.88 -11.70
CA PRO A 286 21.52 16.90 -12.32
C PRO A 286 20.01 16.69 -12.10
N GLY A 287 19.59 15.51 -11.64
CA GLY A 287 18.20 15.23 -11.26
C GLY A 287 17.75 15.95 -10.00
N SER A 288 16.44 16.04 -9.82
CA SER A 288 15.84 16.71 -8.67
C SER A 288 14.49 16.10 -8.30
N PHE A 289 13.95 16.54 -7.17
CA PHE A 289 12.61 16.19 -6.69
C PHE A 289 11.85 17.47 -6.39
N ALA A 290 10.68 17.63 -7.01
CA ALA A 290 9.76 18.72 -6.73
C ALA A 290 8.85 18.34 -5.56
N LEU A 291 8.82 19.17 -4.51
CA LEU A 291 7.88 19.03 -3.39
C LEU A 291 6.57 19.76 -3.70
N SER A 292 5.46 19.02 -3.72
CA SER A 292 4.11 19.56 -3.92
C SER A 292 3.46 19.95 -2.58
N ASP A 293 2.43 20.79 -2.63
CA ASP A 293 1.69 21.28 -1.45
C ASP A 293 1.07 20.15 -0.61
N ASP A 294 0.78 19.01 -1.22
CA ASP A 294 0.24 17.83 -0.54
C ASP A 294 1.32 16.92 0.06
N GLY A 295 2.59 17.35 0.05
CA GLY A 295 3.73 16.64 0.61
C GLY A 295 4.31 15.54 -0.29
N THR A 296 3.95 15.52 -1.57
CA THR A 296 4.52 14.59 -2.56
C THR A 296 5.85 15.08 -3.10
N LEU A 297 6.85 14.22 -3.12
CA LEU A 297 8.06 14.42 -3.93
C LEU A 297 7.87 13.77 -5.29
N THR A 298 8.09 14.50 -6.38
CA THR A 298 8.07 13.94 -7.75
C THR A 298 9.40 14.17 -8.43
N THR A 299 9.92 13.14 -9.09
CA THR A 299 11.18 13.22 -9.85
C THR A 299 11.13 14.27 -10.96
N ASN A 300 12.27 14.89 -11.26
CA ASN A 300 12.38 15.85 -12.37
C ASN A 300 13.83 15.96 -12.89
N GLY A 301 13.98 15.90 -14.21
CA GLY A 301 15.27 16.12 -14.89
C GLY A 301 16.09 14.84 -15.05
N GLY A 302 17.41 14.94 -15.21
CA GLY A 302 18.27 13.77 -15.48
C GLY A 302 18.58 12.91 -14.25
N LEU A 303 19.51 11.95 -14.38
CA LEU A 303 19.90 11.08 -13.27
C LEU A 303 20.21 11.84 -11.97
N GLY A 304 19.63 11.40 -10.86
CA GLY A 304 19.84 12.00 -9.55
C GLY A 304 19.62 11.01 -8.42
N MET A 305 20.16 11.34 -7.25
CA MET A 305 19.99 10.57 -6.03
C MET A 305 19.67 11.52 -4.87
N LEU A 306 18.46 11.43 -4.35
CA LEU A 306 18.06 12.12 -3.12
C LEU A 306 18.29 11.16 -1.95
N TRP A 307 19.28 11.44 -1.10
CA TRP A 307 19.70 10.53 -0.03
C TRP A 307 19.67 11.20 1.34
N HIS A 308 19.32 10.43 2.37
CA HIS A 308 19.18 10.94 3.72
C HIS A 308 20.56 11.13 4.38
N ALA A 309 20.81 12.27 5.04
CA ALA A 309 22.13 12.58 5.60
C ALA A 309 22.56 11.63 6.73
N ASP A 310 21.61 11.15 7.56
CA ASP A 310 21.91 10.10 8.53
C ASP A 310 22.26 8.78 7.82
N SER A 311 23.18 8.03 8.39
CA SER A 311 23.67 6.72 7.91
C SER A 311 23.96 5.80 9.10
N GLY A 312 24.47 4.60 8.81
CA GLY A 312 24.90 3.65 9.84
C GLY A 312 23.73 3.05 10.61
N PHE A 313 22.54 3.01 10.00
CA PHE A 313 21.42 2.26 10.52
C PHE A 313 21.84 0.80 10.69
N GLY A 314 21.64 0.24 11.89
CA GLY A 314 22.00 -1.15 12.18
C GLY A 314 21.09 -2.14 11.44
N ALA A 315 20.33 -2.94 12.20
CA ALA A 315 19.20 -3.65 11.60
C ALA A 315 18.02 -2.68 11.48
N TYR A 316 17.38 -2.57 10.32
CA TYR A 316 16.27 -1.64 10.13
C TYR A 316 15.22 -2.15 9.15
N SER A 317 14.03 -1.55 9.25
CA SER A 317 12.97 -1.57 8.25
C SER A 317 12.74 -0.16 7.74
N LEU A 318 12.98 0.07 6.46
CA LEU A 318 12.63 1.27 5.73
C LEU A 318 11.27 1.03 5.06
N LYS A 319 10.32 1.94 5.23
CA LYS A 319 9.09 1.96 4.45
C LYS A 319 8.97 3.28 3.70
N LEU A 320 8.39 3.23 2.50
CA LEU A 320 8.06 4.40 1.71
C LEU A 320 6.90 4.07 0.76
N ASP A 321 6.19 5.11 0.37
CA ASP A 321 5.10 5.00 -0.59
C ASP A 321 5.53 5.63 -1.91
N TRP A 322 5.22 4.97 -3.01
CA TRP A 322 5.61 5.38 -4.35
C TRP A 322 4.47 5.21 -5.36
N LYS A 323 4.50 5.99 -6.44
CA LYS A 323 3.55 5.92 -7.55
C LYS A 323 4.25 6.28 -8.85
N VAL A 324 4.00 5.50 -9.89
CA VAL A 324 4.45 5.79 -11.27
C VAL A 324 3.29 6.30 -12.11
N ALA A 325 3.55 7.21 -13.05
CA ALA A 325 2.52 7.73 -13.94
C ALA A 325 2.22 6.75 -15.09
N GLY A 326 3.23 6.04 -15.57
CA GLY A 326 3.13 5.05 -16.63
C GLY A 326 4.27 4.03 -16.58
N ASP A 327 5.03 3.95 -17.67
CA ASP A 327 6.19 3.07 -17.85
C ASP A 327 7.48 3.80 -17.44
N ASP A 328 7.48 4.34 -16.22
CA ASP A 328 8.56 5.17 -15.66
C ASP A 328 9.55 4.31 -14.85
N ASN A 329 10.81 4.70 -14.84
CA ASN A 329 11.88 4.04 -14.09
C ASN A 329 12.32 4.87 -12.88
N SER A 330 12.50 4.19 -11.74
CA SER A 330 13.18 4.71 -10.56
C SER A 330 13.65 3.54 -9.67
N GLY A 331 14.12 3.86 -8.46
CA GLY A 331 14.49 2.87 -7.48
C GLY A 331 14.74 3.46 -6.10
N VAL A 332 14.70 2.58 -5.10
CA VAL A 332 15.08 2.88 -3.73
C VAL A 332 16.44 2.26 -3.46
N PHE A 333 17.39 3.07 -3.00
CA PHE A 333 18.76 2.64 -2.75
C PHE A 333 19.04 2.43 -1.26
N VAL A 334 19.85 1.42 -0.96
CA VAL A 334 20.34 1.12 0.39
C VAL A 334 21.83 0.73 0.37
N GLY A 335 22.54 1.06 1.43
CA GLY A 335 23.91 0.56 1.69
C GLY A 335 24.98 1.14 0.77
N PHE A 336 24.89 2.44 0.44
CA PHE A 336 25.89 3.15 -0.36
C PHE A 336 26.58 4.28 0.42
N PRO A 337 27.81 4.68 0.04
CA PRO A 337 28.51 5.80 0.67
C PRO A 337 27.98 7.16 0.18
N ALA A 338 28.09 8.19 1.02
CA ALA A 338 27.80 9.57 0.64
C ALA A 338 28.63 10.01 -0.58
N SER A 339 27.99 10.73 -1.51
CA SER A 339 28.60 11.20 -2.74
C SER A 339 27.74 12.30 -3.37
N ASP A 340 28.38 13.22 -4.10
CA ASP A 340 27.70 14.19 -4.98
C ASP A 340 27.53 13.65 -6.42
N ASP A 341 28.21 12.53 -6.74
CA ASP A 341 28.00 11.76 -7.98
C ASP A 341 26.89 10.71 -7.76
N PRO A 342 25.76 10.79 -8.50
CA PRO A 342 24.64 9.85 -8.35
C PRO A 342 25.03 8.41 -8.74
N TRP A 343 26.05 8.23 -9.58
CA TRP A 343 26.55 6.90 -9.94
C TRP A 343 27.23 6.18 -8.77
N SER A 344 27.65 6.90 -7.72
CA SER A 344 28.23 6.25 -6.54
C SER A 344 27.22 5.31 -5.86
N ALA A 345 25.95 5.71 -5.74
CA ALA A 345 24.91 4.85 -5.18
C ALA A 345 24.66 3.63 -6.07
N VAL A 346 24.59 3.84 -7.38
CA VAL A 346 24.44 2.78 -8.39
C VAL A 346 25.59 1.77 -8.34
N ASN A 347 26.83 2.25 -8.18
CA ASN A 347 28.03 1.43 -8.22
C ASN A 347 28.37 0.76 -6.89
N ASN A 348 27.91 1.28 -5.76
CA ASN A 348 28.33 0.81 -4.44
C ASN A 348 27.18 0.33 -3.53
N GLY A 349 25.92 0.60 -3.86
CA GLY A 349 24.76 0.15 -3.09
C GLY A 349 23.84 -0.79 -3.85
N TYR A 350 22.68 -1.07 -3.26
CA TYR A 350 21.64 -1.90 -3.86
C TYR A 350 20.39 -1.09 -4.15
N GLU A 351 19.92 -1.23 -5.38
CA GLU A 351 18.67 -0.67 -5.84
C GLU A 351 17.55 -1.71 -5.72
N ILE A 352 16.45 -1.31 -5.12
CA ILE A 352 15.16 -1.97 -5.20
C ILE A 352 14.38 -1.25 -6.29
N GLN A 353 14.19 -1.93 -7.40
CA GLN A 353 13.68 -1.35 -8.64
C GLN A 353 12.21 -0.92 -8.54
N ILE A 354 11.88 0.16 -9.24
CA ILE A 354 10.53 0.61 -9.58
C ILE A 354 10.54 0.78 -11.09
N ASP A 355 10.04 -0.22 -11.80
CA ASP A 355 10.03 -0.22 -13.25
C ASP A 355 9.01 -1.25 -13.77
N ALA A 356 8.31 -0.90 -14.84
CA ALA A 356 7.40 -1.77 -15.55
C ALA A 356 8.10 -2.71 -16.55
N THR A 357 9.44 -2.70 -16.71
CA THR A 357 10.12 -3.65 -17.63
C THR A 357 9.81 -5.13 -17.35
N ASP A 358 9.90 -5.91 -18.43
CA ASP A 358 9.75 -7.37 -18.43
C ASP A 358 11.01 -8.16 -18.06
N ALA A 359 12.16 -7.49 -17.88
CA ALA A 359 13.40 -8.19 -17.51
C ALA A 359 13.33 -8.62 -16.04
N PRO A 360 13.38 -9.94 -15.72
CA PRO A 360 13.09 -10.40 -14.35
C PRO A 360 13.98 -9.80 -13.26
N ASP A 361 15.23 -9.47 -13.57
CA ASP A 361 16.23 -8.88 -12.66
C ASP A 361 16.27 -7.34 -12.69
N ARG A 362 15.37 -6.70 -13.43
CA ARG A 362 15.26 -5.23 -13.60
C ARG A 362 13.80 -4.77 -13.67
N THR A 363 12.95 -5.44 -12.91
CA THR A 363 11.53 -5.10 -12.79
C THR A 363 11.23 -4.69 -11.36
N THR A 364 10.08 -4.06 -11.14
CA THR A 364 9.61 -3.64 -9.81
C THR A 364 9.86 -4.73 -8.75
N GLY A 365 10.64 -4.39 -7.71
CA GLY A 365 10.95 -5.24 -6.57
C GLY A 365 12.18 -6.14 -6.73
N ALA A 366 12.79 -6.16 -7.90
CA ALA A 366 14.09 -6.80 -8.10
C ALA A 366 15.19 -6.05 -7.33
N VAL A 367 16.20 -6.79 -6.88
CA VAL A 367 17.48 -6.21 -6.50
C VAL A 367 18.26 -6.06 -7.80
N TYR A 368 18.35 -4.83 -8.33
CA TYR A 368 18.72 -4.56 -9.72
C TYR A 368 19.98 -5.30 -10.17
N SER A 369 19.87 -6.15 -11.20
CA SER A 369 20.97 -6.96 -11.76
C SER A 369 21.57 -8.04 -10.82
N PHE A 370 21.03 -8.22 -9.61
CA PHE A 370 21.51 -9.22 -8.63
C PHE A 370 20.51 -10.35 -8.39
N GLN A 371 19.23 -10.01 -8.20
CA GLN A 371 18.20 -11.00 -7.89
C GLN A 371 16.82 -10.51 -8.34
N SER A 372 16.17 -11.34 -9.16
CA SER A 372 14.77 -11.15 -9.56
C SER A 372 13.83 -11.19 -8.36
N ALA A 373 12.72 -10.46 -8.45
CA ALA A 373 11.60 -10.64 -7.52
C ALA A 373 10.90 -11.99 -7.77
N ASP A 374 10.15 -12.45 -6.77
CA ASP A 374 9.12 -13.47 -6.97
C ASP A 374 8.01 -12.87 -7.83
N ILE A 375 8.06 -13.12 -9.14
CA ILE A 375 7.19 -12.48 -10.14
C ILE A 375 5.71 -12.74 -9.87
N GLU A 376 5.35 -13.97 -9.48
CA GLU A 376 3.95 -14.30 -9.19
C GLU A 376 3.43 -13.48 -8.01
N LYS A 377 4.21 -13.38 -6.92
CA LYS A 377 3.83 -12.55 -5.77
C LYS A 377 3.85 -11.07 -6.08
N ARG A 378 4.79 -10.62 -6.91
CA ARG A 378 4.89 -9.23 -7.36
C ARG A 378 3.64 -8.84 -8.13
N ASP A 379 3.27 -9.62 -9.13
CA ASP A 379 2.10 -9.35 -9.99
C ASP A 379 0.79 -9.35 -9.17
N GLN A 380 0.70 -10.19 -8.12
CA GLN A 380 -0.43 -10.21 -7.19
C GLN A 380 -0.49 -8.99 -6.27
N ALA A 381 0.66 -8.41 -5.91
CA ALA A 381 0.76 -7.35 -4.93
C ALA A 381 0.87 -5.95 -5.54
N LEU A 382 1.30 -5.82 -6.79
CA LEU A 382 1.55 -4.55 -7.46
C LEU A 382 0.25 -3.89 -7.91
N ASN A 383 0.01 -2.67 -7.45
CA ASN A 383 -1.03 -1.82 -8.02
C ASN A 383 -0.56 -1.23 -9.37
N PRO A 384 -1.47 -1.04 -10.34
CA PRO A 384 -1.14 -0.52 -11.66
C PRO A 384 -0.63 0.94 -11.61
N PRO A 385 -0.02 1.44 -12.70
CA PRO A 385 0.33 2.86 -12.82
C PRO A 385 -0.85 3.79 -12.51
N GLY A 386 -0.56 4.92 -11.86
CA GLY A 386 -1.55 5.84 -11.33
C GLY A 386 -2.02 5.51 -9.90
N GLU A 387 -1.68 4.34 -9.36
CA GLU A 387 -2.00 3.95 -7.99
C GLU A 387 -0.77 3.89 -7.09
N TRP A 388 -0.98 4.14 -5.80
CA TRP A 388 0.09 4.10 -4.82
C TRP A 388 0.46 2.66 -4.45
N ASN A 389 1.74 2.47 -4.22
CA ASN A 389 2.33 1.23 -3.74
C ASN A 389 3.22 1.54 -2.54
N THR A 390 3.30 0.61 -1.59
CA THR A 390 4.19 0.71 -0.44
C THR A 390 5.28 -0.34 -0.55
N TYR A 391 6.53 0.11 -0.42
CA TYR A 391 7.63 -0.79 -0.12
C TYR A 391 7.91 -0.86 1.37
N GLU A 392 8.20 -2.07 1.84
CA GLU A 392 8.95 -2.30 3.07
C GLU A 392 10.27 -3.00 2.69
N ILE A 393 11.38 -2.36 3.01
CA ILE A 393 12.73 -2.85 2.76
C ILE A 393 13.38 -3.11 4.11
N ARG A 394 13.69 -4.37 4.42
CA ARG A 394 14.40 -4.75 5.66
C ARG A 394 15.83 -5.12 5.38
N VAL A 395 16.73 -4.49 6.12
CA VAL A 395 18.16 -4.78 6.11
C VAL A 395 18.56 -5.32 7.49
N GLU A 396 19.08 -6.54 7.52
CA GLU A 396 19.59 -7.20 8.72
C GLU A 396 20.97 -7.80 8.41
N GLY A 397 22.04 -7.05 8.73
CA GLY A 397 23.40 -7.42 8.34
C GLY A 397 23.57 -7.31 6.82
N GLU A 398 23.89 -8.43 6.16
CA GLU A 398 24.01 -8.49 4.69
C GLU A 398 22.72 -8.97 4.00
N ARG A 399 21.63 -9.19 4.74
CA ARG A 399 20.37 -9.69 4.19
C ARG A 399 19.40 -8.55 3.94
N LEU A 400 18.91 -8.46 2.70
CA LEU A 400 17.93 -7.52 2.19
C LEU A 400 16.63 -8.26 1.87
N ARG A 401 15.50 -7.84 2.43
CA ARG A 401 14.18 -8.37 2.05
C ARG A 401 13.24 -7.24 1.65
N VAL A 402 12.42 -7.51 0.65
CA VAL A 402 11.48 -6.54 0.08
C VAL A 402 10.07 -7.08 0.19
N TRP A 403 9.17 -6.28 0.74
CA TRP A 403 7.73 -6.46 0.64
C TRP A 403 7.14 -5.33 -0.21
N LEU A 404 6.18 -5.70 -1.04
CA LEU A 404 5.35 -4.79 -1.83
C LEU A 404 3.92 -4.95 -1.35
N ASN A 405 3.28 -3.87 -0.90
CA ASN A 405 1.91 -3.87 -0.38
C ASN A 405 1.65 -5.02 0.61
N GLY A 406 2.59 -5.24 1.54
CA GLY A 406 2.48 -6.27 2.57
C GLY A 406 2.93 -7.68 2.16
N VAL A 407 3.14 -7.95 0.86
CA VAL A 407 3.55 -9.26 0.33
C VAL A 407 5.07 -9.32 0.18
N LYS A 408 5.73 -10.33 0.75
CA LYS A 408 7.19 -10.52 0.59
C LYS A 408 7.50 -11.00 -0.81
N ILE A 409 8.19 -10.19 -1.60
CA ILE A 409 8.53 -10.48 -3.00
C ILE A 409 10.02 -10.70 -3.24
N ASN A 410 10.90 -10.35 -2.30
CA ASN A 410 12.33 -10.58 -2.46
C ASN A 410 13.05 -10.90 -1.14
N ASP A 411 14.09 -11.72 -1.20
CA ASP A 411 14.90 -12.18 -0.06
C ASP A 411 16.33 -12.44 -0.53
N TYR A 412 17.11 -11.37 -0.59
CA TYR A 412 18.47 -11.35 -1.11
C TYR A 412 19.49 -11.34 0.03
N THR A 413 20.64 -11.97 -0.18
CA THR A 413 21.78 -11.90 0.75
C THR A 413 23.01 -11.47 -0.03
N ASN A 414 23.58 -10.34 0.36
CA ASN A 414 24.82 -9.84 -0.19
C ASN A 414 25.99 -10.78 0.17
N THR A 415 26.85 -11.03 -0.81
CA THR A 415 28.12 -11.77 -0.65
C THR A 415 29.34 -10.96 -1.07
N ASP A 416 29.15 -9.75 -1.59
CA ASP A 416 30.20 -8.82 -2.01
C ASP A 416 30.61 -7.90 -0.83
N PRO A 417 31.82 -8.08 -0.27
CA PRO A 417 32.28 -7.25 0.83
C PRO A 417 32.53 -5.78 0.42
N ALA A 418 32.63 -5.47 -0.87
CA ALA A 418 32.80 -4.10 -1.36
C ALA A 418 31.50 -3.28 -1.33
N ARG A 419 30.34 -3.95 -1.18
CA ARG A 419 28.99 -3.35 -1.16
C ARG A 419 28.24 -3.72 0.12
N SER A 420 28.91 -3.65 1.28
CA SER A 420 28.29 -4.11 2.53
C SER A 420 27.02 -3.30 2.86
N LEU A 421 25.95 -4.02 3.22
CA LEU A 421 24.67 -3.43 3.64
C LEU A 421 24.66 -2.98 5.12
N ARG A 422 25.75 -3.24 5.86
CA ARG A 422 25.85 -2.95 7.30
C ARG A 422 26.05 -1.48 7.63
N ASP A 423 26.42 -0.69 6.63
CA ASP A 423 26.67 0.73 6.75
C ASP A 423 26.22 1.43 5.45
N GLY A 424 26.07 2.74 5.50
CA GLY A 424 25.69 3.57 4.37
C GLY A 424 24.32 4.23 4.51
N HIS A 425 23.92 4.84 3.41
CA HIS A 425 22.73 5.69 3.32
C HIS A 425 21.54 4.95 2.69
N VAL A 426 20.37 5.58 2.82
CA VAL A 426 19.17 5.25 2.06
C VAL A 426 18.86 6.41 1.11
N GLY A 427 18.31 6.12 -0.07
CA GLY A 427 18.02 7.15 -1.06
C GLY A 427 16.93 6.78 -2.07
N LEU A 428 16.43 7.80 -2.74
CA LEU A 428 15.43 7.74 -3.80
C LEU A 428 16.09 8.20 -5.10
N GLN A 429 15.89 7.43 -6.17
CA GLN A 429 16.48 7.73 -7.46
C GLN A 429 15.56 8.61 -8.30
N ASN A 430 16.13 9.60 -8.99
CA ASN A 430 15.56 10.11 -10.23
C ASN A 430 16.34 9.44 -11.37
N HIS A 431 15.67 8.71 -12.27
CA HIS A 431 16.37 7.93 -13.29
C HIS A 431 16.67 8.78 -14.55
N GLY A 432 15.63 9.22 -15.26
CA GLY A 432 15.74 9.87 -16.56
C GLY A 432 14.84 11.10 -16.69
N THR A 433 15.07 11.87 -17.76
CA THR A 433 14.38 13.15 -18.01
C THR A 433 12.87 13.02 -18.17
N ASP A 434 12.43 11.88 -18.69
CA ASP A 434 11.04 11.60 -18.99
C ASP A 434 10.37 10.70 -17.93
N ASP A 435 11.11 10.31 -16.87
CA ASP A 435 10.63 9.41 -15.81
C ASP A 435 9.94 10.21 -14.69
N GLU A 436 8.63 10.02 -14.52
CA GLU A 436 7.82 10.66 -13.48
C GLU A 436 7.42 9.64 -12.39
N VAL A 437 8.14 9.68 -11.27
CA VAL A 437 7.90 8.83 -10.09
C VAL A 437 7.70 9.71 -8.86
N SER A 438 6.59 9.47 -8.16
CA SER A 438 6.23 10.16 -6.94
C SER A 438 6.57 9.33 -5.71
N PHE A 439 6.97 10.00 -4.63
CA PHE A 439 7.30 9.42 -3.34
C PHE A 439 6.64 10.19 -2.19
N ARG A 440 6.21 9.47 -1.16
CA ARG A 440 5.66 10.00 0.09
C ARG A 440 6.10 9.18 1.29
N ASN A 441 5.95 9.76 2.47
CA ASN A 441 5.94 9.05 3.75
C ASN A 441 7.14 8.11 3.89
N VAL A 442 8.36 8.65 3.83
CA VAL A 442 9.56 7.82 4.00
C VAL A 442 9.83 7.70 5.49
N ARG A 443 9.84 6.48 6.02
CA ARG A 443 9.95 6.22 7.45
C ARG A 443 10.83 5.03 7.74
N ILE A 444 11.49 5.05 8.89
CA ILE A 444 12.42 4.00 9.31
C ILE A 444 12.11 3.50 10.71
N LYS A 445 12.31 2.21 10.93
CA LYS A 445 12.25 1.56 12.22
C LYS A 445 13.51 0.75 12.44
N GLU A 446 14.24 1.08 13.50
CA GLU A 446 15.37 0.24 13.94
C GLU A 446 14.83 -1.06 14.55
N LEU A 447 15.46 -2.17 14.17
CA LEU A 447 15.10 -3.51 14.60
C LEU A 447 16.04 -3.96 15.72
N PRO A 448 15.55 -4.70 16.72
CA PRO A 448 16.42 -5.27 17.74
C PRO A 448 17.50 -6.12 17.10
N THR A 449 18.77 -5.87 17.44
CA THR A 449 19.84 -6.77 17.06
C THR A 449 19.60 -8.12 17.76
N LYS A 450 19.54 -9.22 17.00
CA LYS A 450 19.60 -10.55 17.60
C LYS A 450 20.96 -10.68 18.28
N SER A 451 21.03 -10.36 19.57
CA SER A 451 22.16 -10.74 20.41
C SER A 451 22.35 -12.24 20.26
N ALA A 452 23.55 -12.66 19.82
CA ALA A 452 23.92 -14.06 19.80
C ALA A 452 23.61 -14.65 21.19
N ALA A 453 22.68 -15.61 21.24
CA ALA A 453 22.32 -16.30 22.47
C ALA A 453 23.61 -16.74 23.17
N HIS A 454 23.78 -16.31 24.42
CA HIS A 454 24.90 -16.69 25.26
C HIS A 454 25.06 -18.21 25.27
N SER A 455 26.09 -18.70 24.58
CA SER A 455 26.69 -20.02 24.81
C SER A 455 27.46 -20.01 26.13
N GLY A 456 26.76 -19.72 27.23
CA GLY A 456 27.24 -19.91 28.59
C GLY A 456 26.77 -21.26 29.09
N GLY A 457 27.39 -22.34 28.60
CA GLY A 457 27.22 -23.66 29.20
C GLY A 457 27.71 -23.62 30.67
N PRO A 458 27.03 -24.30 31.61
CA PRO A 458 27.46 -24.30 33.00
C PRO A 458 28.80 -25.01 33.12
N ALA A 459 29.79 -24.32 33.67
CA ALA A 459 31.05 -24.92 34.08
C ALA A 459 30.75 -26.02 35.11
N SER A 460 31.15 -27.24 34.76
CA SER A 460 31.18 -28.39 35.67
C SER A 460 32.10 -28.07 36.85
N ALA A 461 31.55 -28.10 38.06
CA ALA A 461 32.34 -28.23 39.27
C ALA A 461 32.95 -29.64 39.31
N GLY A 462 34.28 -29.72 39.34
CA GLY A 462 35.04 -30.94 39.56
C GLY A 462 35.98 -30.73 40.75
N ASP A 463 35.83 -31.65 41.71
CA ASP A 463 36.65 -32.04 42.86
C ASP A 463 37.03 -31.02 43.95
#